data_AF-A0A916CQM2-F1
#
_entry.id   AF-A0A916CQM2-F1
#
_cell.length_a   1.000
_cell.length_b   1.000
_cell.length_c   1.000
_cell.angle_alpha   90.00
_cell.angle_beta   90.00
_cell.angle_gamma   90.00
#
_symmetry.space_group_name_H-M   'P 1'
#
loop_
_entity.id
_entity.type
_entity.pdbx_description
1 polymer ?
#
loop_
_entity_poly.entity_id
_entity_poly.type
_entity_poly.pdbx_seq_one_letter_code
_entity_poly.pdbx_strand_id
1 'polypeptide(L)'
;MLKNISERFYRWNKGWLILILFLLDAFFSGFLLPLIQGMLQGGQGGIQPLDLMLFASPEKIFGMIERYGEYGRPFYRSVELTLDIVYPIVYLFFFGLLISWFFQRGFAPDNPMRKFNVTPLGAWLFDLLENIVIVILLSVYPSQPVVLAWILVLLTTVKWVFAGASMLLILVGLVVAIKNKFKKQE
;
A
#
# COMPACT_ATOMS: atom_id res chain seq x y z
N MET A 1 -3.48 11.60 -18.97
CA MET A 1 -2.40 10.88 -18.25
C MET A 1 -2.83 9.49 -17.78
N LEU A 2 -3.84 9.34 -16.91
CA LEU A 2 -4.26 8.03 -16.36
C LEU A 2 -4.62 6.97 -17.40
N LYS A 3 -5.31 7.35 -18.49
CA LYS A 3 -5.61 6.44 -19.61
C LYS A 3 -4.33 5.80 -20.17
N ASN A 4 -3.26 6.57 -20.35
CA ASN A 4 -2.00 6.06 -20.89
C ASN A 4 -1.32 5.08 -19.93
N ILE A 5 -1.45 5.30 -18.61
CA ILE A 5 -0.92 4.39 -17.58
C ILE A 5 -1.74 3.09 -17.55
N SER A 6 -3.06 3.19 -17.60
CA SER A 6 -3.97 2.03 -17.75
C SER A 6 -3.56 1.15 -18.93
N GLU A 7 -3.36 1.75 -20.11
CA GLU A 7 -2.91 1.00 -21.30
C GLU A 7 -1.50 0.42 -21.15
N ARG A 8 -0.61 1.04 -20.37
CA ARG A 8 0.71 0.46 -20.07
C ARG A 8 0.59 -0.81 -19.23
N PHE A 9 -0.26 -0.83 -18.20
CA PHE A 9 -0.49 -2.05 -17.41
C PHE A 9 -1.01 -3.20 -18.26
N TYR A 10 -1.91 -2.94 -19.22
CA TYR A 10 -2.38 -3.97 -20.15
C TYR A 10 -1.28 -4.47 -21.11
N ARG A 11 -0.36 -3.61 -21.54
CA ARG A 11 0.76 -3.97 -22.41
C ARG A 11 1.88 -4.73 -21.68
N TRP A 12 2.14 -4.40 -20.42
CA TRP A 12 3.14 -5.08 -19.59
C TRP A 12 2.64 -6.39 -18.98
N ASN A 13 1.40 -6.76 -19.25
CA ASN A 13 0.73 -7.89 -18.62
C ASN A 13 1.32 -9.25 -19.05
N LYS A 14 2.36 -9.68 -18.33
CA LYS A 14 3.01 -10.98 -18.49
C LYS A 14 2.78 -11.81 -17.23
N GLY A 15 2.27 -13.04 -17.39
CA GLY A 15 1.92 -13.90 -16.24
C GLY A 15 3.11 -14.18 -15.31
N TRP A 16 4.31 -14.39 -15.86
CA TRP A 16 5.53 -14.60 -15.06
C TRP A 16 5.92 -13.36 -14.23
N LEU A 17 5.68 -12.15 -14.75
CA LEU A 17 5.97 -10.91 -14.04
C LEU A 17 5.03 -10.76 -12.85
N ILE A 18 3.75 -11.08 -13.03
CA ILE A 18 2.77 -11.11 -11.94
C ILE A 18 3.18 -12.12 -10.87
N LEU A 19 3.68 -13.30 -11.25
CA LEU A 19 4.15 -14.30 -10.30
C LEU A 19 5.37 -13.82 -9.50
N ILE A 20 6.35 -13.20 -10.15
CA ILE A 20 7.51 -12.62 -9.45
C ILE A 20 7.07 -11.53 -8.47
N LEU A 21 6.19 -10.62 -8.91
CA LEU A 21 5.67 -9.56 -8.07
C LEU A 21 4.82 -10.09 -6.90
N PHE A 22 4.07 -11.17 -7.11
CA PHE A 22 3.36 -11.87 -6.04
C PHE A 22 4.33 -12.45 -5.01
N LEU A 23 5.39 -13.15 -5.46
CA LEU A 23 6.39 -13.72 -4.54
C LEU A 23 7.12 -12.61 -3.76
N LEU A 24 7.39 -11.48 -4.41
CA LEU A 24 8.01 -10.33 -3.78
C LEU A 24 7.07 -9.69 -2.74
N ASP A 25 5.81 -9.45 -3.11
CA ASP A 25 4.79 -8.92 -2.19
C ASP A 25 4.56 -9.85 -0.99
N ALA A 26 4.52 -11.17 -1.22
CA ALA A 26 4.41 -12.17 -0.17
C ALA A 26 5.65 -12.21 0.75
N PHE A 27 6.85 -12.02 0.19
CA PHE A 27 8.08 -11.92 1.00
C PHE A 27 8.08 -10.65 1.86
N PHE A 28 7.70 -9.51 1.30
CA PHE A 28 7.61 -8.25 2.05
C PHE A 28 6.56 -8.35 3.16
N SER A 29 5.32 -8.69 2.82
CA SER A 29 4.20 -8.72 3.76
C SER A 29 4.26 -9.88 4.76
N GLY A 30 4.69 -11.06 4.33
CA GLY A 30 4.68 -12.27 5.14
C GLY A 30 5.94 -12.49 5.98
N PHE A 31 7.06 -11.84 5.63
CA PHE A 31 8.34 -12.04 6.31
C PHE A 31 9.03 -10.72 6.69
N LEU A 32 9.31 -9.85 5.72
CA LEU A 32 10.18 -8.68 5.97
C LEU A 32 9.52 -7.65 6.90
N LEU A 33 8.28 -7.24 6.64
CA LEU A 33 7.57 -6.28 7.48
C LEU A 33 7.30 -6.81 8.89
N PRO A 34 6.83 -8.07 9.08
CA PRO A 34 6.73 -8.66 10.42
C PRO A 34 8.07 -8.69 11.17
N LEU A 35 9.17 -8.98 10.48
CA LEU A 35 10.51 -8.96 11.08
C LEU A 35 10.88 -7.55 11.56
N ILE A 36 10.70 -6.53 10.72
CA ILE A 36 10.98 -5.13 11.07
C ILE A 36 10.08 -4.66 12.21
N GLN A 37 8.80 -5.02 12.19
CA GLN A 37 7.86 -4.72 13.29
C GLN A 37 8.31 -5.37 14.60
N GLY A 38 8.78 -6.62 14.56
CA GLY A 38 9.35 -7.30 15.72
C GLY A 38 10.60 -6.61 16.27
N MET A 39 11.47 -6.12 15.39
CA MET A 39 12.64 -5.32 15.78
C MET A 39 12.23 -3.99 16.42
N LEU A 40 11.22 -3.30 15.88
CA LEU A 40 10.67 -2.07 16.45
C LEU A 40 10.05 -2.28 17.84
N GLN A 41 9.40 -3.43 18.04
CA GLN A 41 8.82 -3.79 19.34
C GLN A 41 9.88 -4.10 20.41
N GLY A 42 11.06 -4.59 20.03
CA GLY A 42 12.13 -4.92 20.98
C GLY A 42 11.71 -5.91 22.08
N GLY A 43 10.72 -6.78 21.79
CA GLY A 43 10.12 -7.70 22.77
C GLY A 43 9.07 -7.06 23.69
N GLN A 44 8.75 -5.77 23.51
CA GLN A 44 7.69 -5.09 24.25
C GLN A 44 6.36 -5.13 23.48
N GLY A 45 5.32 -5.61 24.15
CA GLY A 45 3.97 -5.62 23.60
C GLY A 45 3.38 -4.22 23.40
N GLY A 46 2.56 -4.06 22.36
CA GLY A 46 1.75 -2.86 22.15
C GLY A 46 2.47 -1.69 21.47
N ILE A 47 3.68 -1.89 20.94
CA ILE A 47 4.28 -0.98 19.96
C ILE A 47 3.76 -1.36 18.57
N GLN A 48 3.18 -0.38 17.87
CA GLN A 48 2.62 -0.54 16.53
C GLN A 48 3.14 0.58 15.62
N PRO A 49 3.45 0.30 14.34
CA PRO A 49 3.72 1.32 13.32
C PRO A 49 2.57 2.34 13.19
N LEU A 50 2.90 3.59 12.89
CA LEU A 50 1.93 4.69 12.83
C LEU A 50 0.98 4.55 11.62
N ASP A 51 1.49 4.04 10.49
CA ASP A 51 0.77 3.79 9.24
C ASP A 51 -0.28 2.66 9.33
N LEU A 52 -0.30 1.94 10.46
CA LEU A 52 -1.31 0.94 10.79
C LEU A 52 -2.35 1.46 11.80
N MET A 53 -2.18 2.67 12.35
CA MET A 53 -3.04 3.23 13.39
C MET A 53 -4.26 3.95 12.80
N LEU A 54 -5.14 3.19 12.15
CA LEU A 54 -6.41 3.70 11.61
C LEU A 54 -7.26 4.36 12.72
N PHE A 55 -7.80 5.54 12.41
CA PHE A 55 -8.69 6.32 13.29
C PHE A 55 -8.09 6.65 14.67
N ALA A 56 -6.76 6.71 14.80
CA ALA A 56 -6.13 7.12 16.04
C ALA A 56 -6.31 8.62 16.32
N SER A 57 -6.45 8.99 17.59
CA SER A 57 -6.39 10.39 17.98
C SER A 57 -4.94 10.90 17.98
N PRO A 58 -4.71 12.21 17.83
CA PRO A 58 -3.38 12.79 17.95
C PRO A 58 -2.66 12.40 19.24
N GLU A 59 -3.37 12.35 20.37
CA GLU A 59 -2.81 11.95 21.66
C GLU A 59 -2.29 10.50 21.61
N LYS A 60 -3.03 9.61 20.95
CA LYS A 60 -2.60 8.22 20.76
C LYS A 60 -1.37 8.10 19.84
N ILE A 61 -1.30 8.92 18.79
CA ILE A 61 -0.14 8.99 17.88
C ILE A 61 1.09 9.48 18.64
N PHE A 62 0.99 10.61 19.36
CA PHE A 62 2.13 11.15 20.10
C PHE A 62 2.57 10.23 21.24
N GLY A 63 1.62 9.60 21.95
CA GLY A 63 1.94 8.57 22.94
C GLY A 63 2.65 7.36 22.32
N MET A 64 2.32 6.98 21.08
CA MET A 64 3.06 5.92 20.38
C MET A 64 4.48 6.37 20.00
N ILE A 65 4.64 7.61 19.51
CA ILE A 65 5.96 8.19 19.18
C ILE A 65 6.87 8.26 20.42
N GLU A 66 6.31 8.61 21.57
CA GLU A 66 7.02 8.57 22.85
C GLU A 66 7.46 7.15 23.19
N ARG A 67 6.56 6.16 23.06
CA ARG A 67 6.84 4.74 23.34
C ARG A 67 7.90 4.12 22.43
N TYR A 68 8.11 4.65 21.21
CA TYR A 68 9.24 4.21 20.37
C TYR A 68 10.60 4.48 21.02
N GLY A 69 10.68 5.45 21.94
CA GLY A 69 11.93 5.78 22.62
C GLY A 69 13.01 6.36 21.69
N GLU A 70 14.19 6.61 22.25
CA GLU A 70 15.28 7.27 21.53
C GLU A 70 15.84 6.43 20.38
N TYR A 71 15.78 5.10 20.49
CA TYR A 71 16.26 4.19 19.46
C TYR A 71 15.20 3.85 18.40
N GLY A 72 13.94 3.67 18.81
CA GLY A 72 12.87 3.27 17.88
C GLY A 72 12.48 4.39 16.91
N ARG A 73 12.51 5.67 17.34
CA ARG A 73 12.21 6.80 16.45
C ARG A 73 13.14 6.91 15.23
N PRO A 74 14.48 6.95 15.37
CA PRO A 74 15.38 6.98 14.22
C PRO A 74 15.34 5.67 13.41
N PHE A 75 15.21 4.51 14.06
CA PHE A 75 15.05 3.23 13.36
C PHE A 75 13.81 3.24 12.46
N TYR A 76 12.65 3.62 13.02
CA TYR A 76 11.40 3.67 12.27
C TYR A 76 11.46 4.70 11.15
N ARG A 77 12.05 5.89 11.39
CA ARG A 77 12.29 6.86 10.32
C ARG A 77 13.12 6.27 9.18
N SER A 78 14.17 5.50 9.48
CA SER A 78 14.98 4.86 8.45
C SER A 78 14.20 3.82 7.65
N VAL A 79 13.30 3.06 8.29
CA VAL A 79 12.40 2.12 7.61
C VAL A 79 11.48 2.85 6.62
N GLU A 80 10.83 3.93 7.09
CA GLU A 80 9.94 4.78 6.30
C GLU A 80 10.63 5.42 5.08
N LEU A 81 11.91 5.79 5.22
CA LEU A 81 12.73 6.37 4.16
C LEU A 81 13.40 5.33 3.25
N THR A 82 13.22 4.02 3.49
CA THR A 82 13.87 2.96 2.71
C THR A 82 12.88 1.90 2.28
N LEU A 83 12.55 0.97 3.17
CA LEU A 83 11.69 -0.17 2.88
C LEU A 83 10.29 0.26 2.46
N ASP A 84 9.72 1.27 3.13
CA ASP A 84 8.37 1.75 2.82
C ASP A 84 8.33 2.72 1.64
N ILE A 85 9.45 2.98 0.97
CA ILE A 85 9.46 3.57 -0.38
C ILE A 85 9.42 2.45 -1.44
N VAL A 86 10.13 1.35 -1.18
CA VAL A 86 10.25 0.24 -2.13
C VAL A 86 9.00 -0.63 -2.14
N TYR A 87 8.46 -0.95 -0.97
CA TYR A 87 7.33 -1.88 -0.87
C TYR A 87 6.08 -1.39 -1.62
N PRO A 88 5.70 -0.09 -1.54
CA PRO A 88 4.59 0.43 -2.32
C PRO A 88 4.71 0.30 -3.83
N ILE A 89 5.94 0.33 -4.35
CA ILE A 89 6.18 0.11 -5.77
C ILE A 89 5.87 -1.34 -6.14
N VAL A 90 6.22 -2.29 -5.27
CA VAL A 90 5.93 -3.71 -5.47
C VAL A 90 4.42 -3.95 -5.53
N TYR A 91 3.66 -3.51 -4.50
CA TYR A 91 2.21 -3.75 -4.51
C TYR A 91 1.51 -2.97 -5.62
N LEU A 92 2.00 -1.79 -6.01
CA LEU A 92 1.46 -1.01 -7.13
C LEU A 92 1.49 -1.83 -8.42
N PHE A 93 2.67 -2.35 -8.77
CA PHE A 93 2.80 -3.14 -9.99
C PHE A 93 2.10 -4.48 -9.88
N PHE A 94 2.17 -5.13 -8.71
CA PHE A 94 1.49 -6.40 -8.49
C PHE A 94 -0.02 -6.27 -8.70
N PHE A 95 -0.69 -5.38 -7.95
CA PHE A 95 -2.13 -5.19 -8.05
C PHE A 95 -2.54 -4.64 -9.41
N GLY A 96 -1.80 -3.67 -9.96
CA GLY A 96 -2.14 -3.08 -11.26
C GLY A 96 -2.10 -4.09 -12.40
N LEU A 97 -1.08 -4.95 -12.43
CA LEU A 97 -0.96 -6.02 -13.43
C LEU A 97 -1.94 -7.15 -13.18
N LEU A 98 -2.20 -7.52 -11.92
CA LEU A 98 -3.16 -8.57 -11.58
C LEU A 98 -4.59 -8.17 -11.93
N ILE A 99 -5.02 -6.95 -11.58
CA ILE A 99 -6.32 -6.39 -12.00
C ILE A 99 -6.41 -6.40 -13.53
N SER A 100 -5.37 -5.93 -14.22
CA SER A 100 -5.34 -5.91 -15.68
C SER A 100 -5.44 -7.32 -16.28
N TRP A 101 -4.81 -8.32 -15.66
CA TRP A 101 -4.79 -9.70 -16.16
C TRP A 101 -6.19 -10.33 -16.07
N PHE A 102 -6.86 -10.10 -14.94
CA PHE A 102 -8.25 -10.54 -14.76
C PHE A 102 -9.21 -9.76 -15.65
N PHE A 103 -9.06 -8.44 -15.78
CA PHE A 103 -9.97 -7.62 -16.56
C PHE A 103 -9.90 -7.91 -18.06
N GLN A 104 -8.73 -8.27 -18.60
CA GLN A 104 -8.61 -8.77 -19.98
C GLN A 104 -9.38 -10.08 -20.22
N ARG A 105 -9.69 -10.84 -19.17
CA ARG A 105 -10.43 -12.11 -19.23
C ARG A 105 -11.88 -11.97 -18.77
N GLY A 106 -12.19 -10.90 -18.05
CA GLY A 106 -13.52 -10.60 -17.54
C GLY A 106 -14.35 -9.69 -18.44
N PHE A 107 -13.73 -8.71 -19.10
CA PHE A 107 -14.45 -7.62 -19.74
C PHE A 107 -13.97 -7.36 -21.18
N ALA A 108 -14.91 -6.99 -22.06
CA ALA A 108 -14.62 -6.55 -23.43
C ALA A 108 -13.69 -5.31 -23.44
N PRO A 109 -12.92 -5.07 -24.53
CA PRO A 109 -11.94 -3.98 -24.58
C PRO A 109 -12.47 -2.56 -24.40
N ASP A 110 -13.71 -2.31 -24.80
CA ASP A 110 -14.41 -1.04 -24.69
C ASP A 110 -15.07 -0.83 -23.31
N ASN A 111 -15.12 -1.86 -22.47
CA ASN A 111 -15.79 -1.79 -21.18
C ASN A 111 -15.09 -0.80 -20.22
N PRO A 112 -15.82 0.18 -19.64
CA PRO A 112 -15.24 1.20 -18.78
C PRO A 112 -14.58 0.64 -17.52
N MET A 113 -14.98 -0.57 -17.05
CA MET A 113 -14.36 -1.24 -15.91
C MET A 113 -12.86 -1.42 -16.09
N ARG A 114 -12.39 -1.60 -17.33
CA ARG A 114 -10.97 -1.78 -17.64
C ARG A 114 -10.09 -0.61 -17.18
N LYS A 115 -10.65 0.59 -17.01
CA LYS A 115 -9.90 1.78 -16.57
C LYS A 115 -9.56 1.78 -15.09
N PHE A 116 -10.22 0.97 -14.26
CA PHE A 116 -9.96 0.92 -12.82
C PHE A 116 -8.69 0.11 -12.46
N ASN A 117 -7.98 -0.44 -13.43
CA ASN A 117 -6.69 -1.09 -13.20
C ASN A 117 -5.58 -0.15 -12.67
N VAL A 118 -5.79 1.17 -12.75
CA VAL A 118 -4.88 2.18 -12.18
C VAL A 118 -5.19 2.54 -10.72
N THR A 119 -6.23 1.97 -10.11
CA THR A 119 -6.60 2.21 -8.71
C THR A 119 -5.43 2.06 -7.72
N PRO A 120 -4.52 1.07 -7.87
CA PRO A 120 -3.36 0.95 -6.98
C PRO A 120 -2.40 2.15 -6.98
N LEU A 121 -2.44 3.03 -7.99
CA LEU A 121 -1.65 4.29 -7.98
C LEU A 121 -2.07 5.22 -6.84
N GLY A 122 -3.35 5.22 -6.48
CA GLY A 122 -3.83 6.00 -5.33
C GLY A 122 -3.22 5.49 -4.04
N ALA A 123 -3.28 4.17 -3.80
CA ALA A 123 -2.68 3.56 -2.62
C ALA A 123 -1.19 3.89 -2.53
N TRP A 124 -0.44 3.73 -3.62
CA TRP A 124 0.98 4.08 -3.70
C TRP A 124 1.26 5.56 -3.39
N LEU A 125 0.50 6.48 -4.00
CA LEU A 125 0.71 7.91 -3.79
C LEU A 125 0.45 8.32 -2.34
N PHE A 126 -0.66 7.85 -1.77
CA PHE A 126 -1.05 8.22 -0.40
C PHE A 126 -0.15 7.58 0.65
N ASP A 127 0.42 6.40 0.38
CA ASP A 127 1.47 5.79 1.21
C ASP A 127 2.74 6.67 1.24
N LEU A 128 3.25 7.12 0.10
CA LEU A 128 4.42 8.01 0.09
C LEU A 128 4.19 9.34 0.82
N LEU A 129 2.98 9.92 0.69
CA LEU A 129 2.63 11.14 1.41
C LEU A 129 2.52 10.91 2.92
N GLU A 130 1.95 9.77 3.32
CA GLU A 130 1.84 9.34 4.70
C GLU A 130 3.23 9.19 5.34
N ASN A 131 4.14 8.47 4.67
CA ASN A 131 5.50 8.20 5.15
C ASN A 131 6.27 9.52 5.35
N ILE A 132 6.07 10.52 4.48
CA ILE A 132 6.63 11.88 4.68
C ILE A 132 6.15 12.48 6.01
N VAL A 133 4.84 12.38 6.30
CA VAL A 133 4.27 12.93 7.55
C VAL A 133 4.80 12.18 8.77
N ILE A 134 4.90 10.84 8.70
CA ILE A 134 5.50 10.01 9.76
C ILE A 134 6.93 10.46 10.02
N VAL A 135 7.76 10.58 8.98
CA VAL A 135 9.14 11.05 9.08
C VAL A 135 9.22 12.42 9.74
N ILE A 136 8.36 13.37 9.38
CA ILE A 136 8.31 14.70 10.00
C ILE A 136 7.95 14.60 11.48
N LEU A 137 6.89 13.86 11.84
CA LEU A 137 6.44 13.68 13.22
C LEU A 137 7.54 13.07 14.10
N LEU A 138 8.25 12.06 13.58
CA LEU A 138 9.41 11.46 14.24
C LEU A 138 10.61 12.42 14.33
N SER A 139 10.67 13.47 13.50
CA SER A 139 11.76 14.48 13.46
C SER A 139 11.58 15.64 14.39
N VAL A 140 10.35 16.02 14.65
CA VAL A 140 10.05 17.20 15.47
C VAL A 140 9.77 16.85 16.92
N TYR A 141 9.72 15.56 17.27
CA TYR A 141 9.61 15.10 18.66
C TYR A 141 10.65 15.81 19.56
N PRO A 142 10.29 16.35 20.74
CA PRO A 142 9.03 16.14 21.48
C PRO A 142 7.87 17.08 21.09
N SER A 143 8.01 17.88 20.03
CA SER A 143 6.91 18.73 19.55
C SER A 143 5.71 17.88 19.11
N GLN A 144 4.50 18.33 19.42
CA GLN A 144 3.25 17.64 19.12
C GLN A 144 2.38 18.46 18.14
N PRO A 145 2.75 18.57 16.86
CA PRO A 145 1.97 19.31 15.88
C PRO A 145 0.67 18.57 15.53
N VAL A 146 -0.40 18.85 16.26
CA VAL A 146 -1.71 18.19 16.15
C VAL A 146 -2.25 18.15 14.71
N VAL A 147 -2.02 19.21 13.93
CA VAL A 147 -2.44 19.28 12.52
C VAL A 147 -1.78 18.17 11.67
N LEU A 148 -0.48 17.91 11.87
CA LEU A 148 0.21 16.84 11.14
C LEU A 148 -0.28 15.45 11.56
N ALA A 149 -0.65 15.25 12.82
CA ALA A 149 -1.24 14.00 13.27
C ALA A 149 -2.60 13.73 12.60
N TRP A 150 -3.44 14.75 12.42
CA TRP A 150 -4.69 14.59 11.65
C TRP A 150 -4.46 14.35 10.16
N ILE A 151 -3.47 15.02 9.56
CA ILE A 151 -3.08 14.76 8.18
C ILE A 151 -2.61 13.31 8.02
N LEU A 152 -1.81 12.80 8.96
CA LEU A 152 -1.39 11.40 8.99
C LEU A 152 -2.61 10.47 8.92
N VAL A 153 -3.55 10.59 9.87
CA VAL A 153 -4.77 9.76 9.92
C VAL A 153 -5.57 9.82 8.62
N LEU A 154 -5.70 11.01 8.03
CA LEU A 154 -6.39 11.18 6.75
C LEU A 154 -5.67 10.42 5.63
N LEU A 155 -4.35 10.57 5.50
CA LEU A 155 -3.54 9.91 4.47
C LEU A 155 -3.58 8.38 4.65
N THR A 156 -3.39 7.89 5.87
CA THR A 156 -3.55 6.48 6.24
C THR A 156 -4.90 5.95 5.77
N THR A 157 -5.98 6.67 6.09
CA THR A 157 -7.35 6.25 5.73
C THR A 157 -7.54 6.20 4.21
N VAL A 158 -7.13 7.24 3.50
CA VAL A 158 -7.28 7.31 2.04
C VAL A 158 -6.44 6.23 1.36
N LYS A 159 -5.21 5.98 1.82
CA LYS A 159 -4.37 4.86 1.37
C LYS A 159 -5.13 3.54 1.47
N TRP A 160 -5.67 3.22 2.64
CA TRP A 160 -6.37 1.96 2.89
C TRP A 160 -7.66 1.84 2.08
N VAL A 161 -8.35 2.94 1.78
CA VAL A 161 -9.49 2.94 0.84
C VAL A 161 -9.05 2.52 -0.56
N PHE A 162 -7.95 3.05 -1.09
CA PHE A 162 -7.43 2.64 -2.40
C PHE A 162 -6.89 1.21 -2.40
N ALA A 163 -6.23 0.77 -1.31
CA ALA A 163 -5.75 -0.59 -1.16
C ALA A 163 -6.93 -1.59 -1.14
N GLY A 164 -7.96 -1.31 -0.32
CA GLY A 164 -9.18 -2.12 -0.26
C GLY A 164 -9.96 -2.13 -1.58
N ALA A 165 -10.07 -0.98 -2.27
CA ALA A 165 -10.67 -0.92 -3.60
C ALA A 165 -9.89 -1.77 -4.62
N SER A 166 -8.56 -1.77 -4.55
CA SER A 166 -7.72 -2.60 -5.42
C SER A 166 -7.96 -4.09 -5.17
N MET A 167 -8.04 -4.52 -3.91
CA MET A 167 -8.39 -5.89 -3.54
C MET A 167 -9.79 -6.27 -4.04
N LEU A 168 -10.78 -5.39 -3.90
CA LEU A 168 -12.14 -5.63 -4.40
C LEU A 168 -12.15 -5.79 -5.93
N LEU A 169 -11.40 -4.96 -6.67
CA LEU A 169 -11.29 -5.05 -8.12
C LEU A 169 -10.63 -6.36 -8.57
N ILE A 170 -9.63 -6.85 -7.82
CA ILE A 170 -9.03 -8.17 -8.04
C ILE A 170 -10.10 -9.27 -7.90
N LEU A 171 -10.90 -9.23 -6.83
CA LEU A 171 -11.97 -10.21 -6.60
C LEU A 171 -13.05 -10.16 -7.68
N VAL A 172 -13.51 -8.96 -8.05
CA VAL A 172 -14.48 -8.77 -9.14
C VAL A 172 -13.91 -9.32 -10.45
N GLY A 173 -12.65 -8.97 -10.77
CA GLY A 173 -11.97 -9.46 -11.95
C GLY A 173 -11.87 -10.98 -11.98
N LEU A 174 -11.50 -11.60 -10.85
CA LEU A 174 -11.42 -13.05 -10.70
C LEU A 174 -12.79 -13.71 -10.96
N VAL A 175 -13.85 -13.24 -10.32
CA VAL A 175 -15.21 -13.80 -10.48
C VAL A 175 -15.65 -13.75 -11.94
N VAL A 176 -15.45 -12.63 -12.62
CA VAL A 176 -15.86 -12.49 -14.03
C VAL A 176 -14.95 -13.32 -14.95
N ALA A 177 -13.64 -13.36 -14.68
CA ALA A 177 -12.72 -14.22 -15.43
C ALA A 177 -13.08 -15.71 -15.28
N ILE A 178 -13.49 -16.17 -14.10
CA ILE A 178 -13.97 -17.54 -13.86
C ILE A 178 -15.23 -17.82 -14.70
N LYS A 179 -16.22 -16.90 -14.69
CA LYS A 179 -17.44 -17.03 -15.52
C LYS A 179 -17.09 -17.17 -17.00
N ASN A 180 -16.05 -16.48 -17.45
CA ASN A 180 -15.56 -16.54 -18.83
C ASN A 180 -14.52 -17.66 -19.07
N LYS A 181 -14.32 -18.57 -18.12
CA LYS A 181 -13.36 -19.69 -18.19
C LYS A 181 -11.92 -19.23 -18.49
N PHE A 182 -11.54 -18.05 -17.98
CA PHE A 182 -10.25 -17.39 -18.20
C PHE A 182 -9.91 -17.12 -19.68
N LYS A 183 -10.89 -17.18 -20.59
CA LYS A 183 -10.69 -16.78 -21.98
C LYS A 183 -10.49 -15.27 -22.05
N LYS A 184 -9.47 -14.85 -22.80
CA LYS A 184 -9.26 -13.44 -23.08
C LYS A 184 -10.45 -12.93 -23.92
N GLN A 185 -10.97 -11.77 -23.56
CA GLN A 185 -12.04 -11.12 -24.30
C GLN A 185 -11.41 -10.28 -25.42
N GLU A 186 -11.84 -10.51 -26.65
CA GLU A 186 -11.40 -9.79 -27.86
C GLU A 186 -12.30 -8.59 -28.17
#